data_AF-A0A7X6DK18-F1
#
_entry.id   AF-A0A7X6DK18-F1
#
_cell.length_a   1.000
_cell.length_b   1.000
_cell.length_c   1.000
_cell.angle_alpha   90.00
_cell.angle_beta   90.00
_cell.angle_gamma   90.00
#
_symmetry.space_group_name_H-M   'P 1'
#
loop_
_entity.id
_entity.type
_entity.pdbx_description
1 polymer ?
#
loop_
_entity_poly.entity_id
_entity_poly.type
_entity_poly.pdbx_seq_one_letter_code
_entity_poly.pdbx_strand_id
1 'polypeptide(L)'
;MSGAYAHLAVVNDAQKHAEAAGLREDTLVALGLHLKFLELGSVSPDYPYLSLKRGQKQWADAMHYTHNSTLLRAGVAAVAALPEELKPKATVWLFGFAAHMTTDMTIHPVVELRVGPYQGNEGEHRRCEMHQDAFIFPRVMNVGETGLSEHLATGIATCHAPDDEDVLDPAVGRVWMAMLTAAYPSVRGDAPPLPDTWHCGFKDILSAMAGANHLFPFARHVSADLNLAYPTERAIDPSYIKGLRTPQGPMDYEAIFEKARSNVLTVWKRLDDALAAGGDSDELNALEDWNLDTGRTVQTAQLVFWRGHA
;
A
#
# COMPACT_ATOMS: atom_id res chain seq x y z
N MET A 1 -11.65 1.93 1.05
CA MET A 1 -10.39 1.38 1.57
C MET A 1 -10.70 0.35 2.63
N SER A 2 -10.89 -0.89 2.17
CA SER A 2 -10.65 -2.12 2.92
C SER A 2 -9.36 -2.73 2.34
N GLY A 3 -8.67 -3.61 3.06
CA GLY A 3 -7.34 -4.11 2.65
C GLY A 3 -6.16 -3.33 3.26
N ALA A 4 -6.41 -2.14 3.80
CA ALA A 4 -5.38 -1.30 4.44
C ALA A 4 -4.63 -2.03 5.56
N TYR A 5 -5.31 -2.89 6.32
CA TYR A 5 -4.66 -3.63 7.40
C TYR A 5 -3.77 -4.77 6.87
N ALA A 6 -4.14 -5.44 5.79
CA ALA A 6 -3.26 -6.38 5.09
C ALA A 6 -2.00 -5.67 4.56
N HIS A 7 -2.12 -4.43 4.06
CA HIS A 7 -0.96 -3.62 3.65
C HIS A 7 -0.06 -3.20 4.81
N LEU A 8 -0.61 -2.88 5.98
CA LEU A 8 0.18 -2.60 7.17
C LEU A 8 0.88 -3.86 7.68
N ALA A 9 0.17 -4.99 7.70
CA ALA A 9 0.70 -6.27 8.12
C ALA A 9 1.86 -6.72 7.20
N VAL A 10 1.68 -6.68 5.88
CA VAL A 10 2.69 -7.18 4.94
C VAL A 10 3.98 -6.39 5.01
N VAL A 11 3.95 -5.07 5.20
CA VAL A 11 5.19 -4.28 5.31
C VAL A 11 5.91 -4.48 6.63
N ASN A 12 5.16 -4.64 7.73
CA ASN A 12 5.74 -4.98 9.03
C ASN A 12 6.39 -6.37 9.02
N ASP A 13 5.77 -7.34 8.34
CA ASP A 13 6.35 -8.68 8.22
C ASP A 13 7.52 -8.73 7.22
N ALA A 14 7.40 -8.03 6.09
CA ALA A 14 8.48 -7.93 5.11
C ALA A 14 9.71 -7.24 5.71
N GLN A 15 9.54 -6.19 6.53
CA GLN A 15 10.66 -5.53 7.21
C GLN A 15 11.48 -6.50 8.06
N LYS A 16 10.84 -7.44 8.76
CA LYS A 16 11.53 -8.47 9.57
C LYS A 16 12.34 -9.46 8.73
N HIS A 17 12.03 -9.58 7.44
CA HIS A 17 12.67 -10.50 6.51
C HIS A 17 13.57 -9.80 5.47
N ALA A 18 13.73 -8.48 5.60
CA ALA A 18 14.45 -7.64 4.67
C ALA A 18 15.93 -8.04 4.52
N GLU A 19 16.58 -8.47 5.60
CA GLU A 19 17.97 -8.93 5.58
C GLU A 19 18.13 -10.19 4.72
N ALA A 20 17.21 -11.15 4.86
CA ALA A 20 17.23 -12.39 4.07
C ALA A 20 17.00 -12.14 2.57
N ALA A 21 16.40 -11.01 2.20
CA ALA A 21 16.24 -10.59 0.81
C ALA A 21 17.49 -9.91 0.22
N GLY A 22 18.55 -9.71 1.02
CA GLY A 22 19.81 -9.14 0.57
C GLY A 22 19.75 -7.63 0.31
N LEU A 23 18.91 -6.90 1.05
CA LEU A 23 18.92 -5.44 1.05
C LEU A 23 20.24 -4.91 1.65
N ARG A 24 20.68 -3.75 1.17
CA ARG A 24 21.88 -3.07 1.66
C ARG A 24 21.73 -2.66 3.12
N GLU A 25 22.86 -2.59 3.83
CA GLU A 25 22.91 -2.30 5.26
C GLU A 25 22.29 -0.93 5.62
N ASP A 26 22.55 0.10 4.81
CA ASP A 26 21.95 1.43 4.96
C ASP A 26 20.42 1.39 4.84
N THR A 27 19.90 0.61 3.88
CA THR A 27 18.46 0.38 3.72
C THR A 27 17.86 -0.38 4.90
N LEU A 28 18.54 -1.41 5.42
CA LEU A 28 18.09 -2.15 6.61
C LEU A 28 18.01 -1.26 7.85
N VAL A 29 19.02 -0.42 8.07
CA VAL A 29 19.04 0.57 9.16
C VAL A 29 17.90 1.57 8.99
N ALA A 30 17.69 2.09 7.78
CA ALA A 30 16.59 3.03 7.51
C ALA A 30 15.22 2.40 7.79
N LEU A 31 14.99 1.16 7.36
CA LEU A 31 13.75 0.43 7.62
C LEU A 31 13.48 0.28 9.12
N GLY A 32 14.51 0.01 9.93
CA GLY A 32 14.39 -0.09 11.38
C GLY A 32 14.10 1.25 12.08
N LEU A 33 14.69 2.35 11.60
CA LEU A 33 14.53 3.68 12.21
C LEU A 33 13.28 4.43 11.76
N HIS A 34 12.75 4.09 10.59
CA HIS A 34 11.69 4.86 9.92
C HIS A 34 10.44 4.04 9.60
N LEU A 35 10.15 3.00 10.39
CA LEU A 35 9.00 2.10 10.17
C LEU A 35 7.66 2.85 9.93
N LYS A 36 7.39 3.95 10.63
CA LYS A 36 6.17 4.74 10.40
C LYS A 36 6.03 5.29 8.97
N PHE A 37 7.14 5.56 8.30
CA PHE A 37 7.16 5.99 6.89
C PHE A 37 6.90 4.82 5.95
N LEU A 38 7.34 3.61 6.32
CA LEU A 38 7.05 2.38 5.58
C LEU A 38 5.55 2.09 5.58
N GLU A 39 4.94 2.19 6.76
CA GLU A 39 3.51 2.04 6.95
C GLU A 39 2.70 3.14 6.24
N LEU A 40 3.14 4.40 6.35
CA LEU A 40 2.55 5.49 5.58
C LEU A 40 2.58 5.17 4.08
N GLY A 41 3.71 4.72 3.56
CA GLY A 41 3.87 4.35 2.16
C GLY A 41 2.88 3.27 1.72
N SER A 42 2.66 2.26 2.55
CA SER A 42 1.79 1.12 2.20
C SER A 42 0.30 1.43 2.12
N VAL A 43 -0.11 2.60 2.61
CA VAL A 43 -1.49 3.11 2.49
C VAL A 43 -1.58 4.39 1.63
N SER A 44 -0.44 4.91 1.16
CA SER A 44 -0.38 6.17 0.41
C SER A 44 -1.08 6.14 -0.96
N PRO A 45 -1.03 5.07 -1.77
CA PRO A 45 -1.78 5.04 -3.04
C PRO A 45 -3.30 5.26 -2.88
N ASP A 46 -3.77 5.02 -1.67
CA ASP A 46 -5.15 4.87 -1.27
C ASP A 46 -5.69 6.15 -0.56
N TYR A 47 -4.77 6.96 -0.02
CA TYR A 47 -5.00 8.25 0.63
C TYR A 47 -5.94 9.22 -0.12
N PRO A 48 -5.88 9.36 -1.46
CA PRO A 48 -6.77 10.29 -2.17
C PRO A 48 -8.27 9.97 -1.99
N TYR A 49 -8.63 8.71 -1.70
CA TYR A 49 -10.03 8.34 -1.37
C TYR A 49 -10.52 8.93 -0.05
N LEU A 50 -9.62 9.37 0.83
CA LEU A 50 -9.93 9.92 2.15
C LEU A 50 -10.23 11.42 2.08
N SER A 51 -9.91 12.08 0.97
CA SER A 51 -10.14 13.51 0.81
C SER A 51 -11.60 13.82 0.48
N LEU A 52 -12.17 14.81 1.18
CA LEU A 52 -13.47 15.37 0.85
C LEU A 52 -13.42 16.37 -0.32
N LYS A 53 -12.22 16.76 -0.78
CA LYS A 53 -12.08 17.69 -1.90
C LYS A 53 -12.44 17.00 -3.21
N ARG A 54 -13.23 17.68 -4.03
CA ARG A 54 -13.67 17.19 -5.34
C ARG A 54 -12.46 16.88 -6.23
N GLY A 55 -12.55 15.77 -6.98
CA GLY A 55 -11.53 15.37 -7.95
C GLY A 55 -10.31 14.68 -7.35
N GLN A 56 -10.21 14.51 -6.03
CA GLN A 56 -9.04 13.84 -5.44
C GLN A 56 -9.06 12.32 -5.64
N LYS A 57 -10.25 11.69 -5.64
CA LYS A 57 -10.43 10.26 -5.92
C LYS A 57 -9.69 9.80 -7.19
N GLN A 58 -9.69 10.63 -8.24
CA GLN A 58 -9.07 10.26 -9.53
C GLN A 58 -7.59 9.93 -9.41
N TRP A 59 -6.89 10.47 -8.40
CA TRP A 59 -5.47 10.21 -8.17
C TRP A 59 -5.24 8.81 -7.61
N ALA A 60 -6.15 8.33 -6.74
CA ALA A 60 -6.12 6.94 -6.31
C ALA A 60 -6.42 6.03 -7.50
N ASP A 61 -7.53 6.26 -8.22
CA ASP A 61 -7.89 5.48 -9.42
C ASP A 61 -6.70 5.42 -10.42
N ALA A 62 -6.07 6.57 -10.72
CA ALA A 62 -4.94 6.63 -11.63
C ALA A 62 -3.77 5.76 -11.16
N MET A 63 -3.35 5.89 -9.89
CA MET A 63 -2.28 5.08 -9.29
C MET A 63 -2.59 3.57 -9.26
N HIS A 64 -3.87 3.17 -9.28
CA HIS A 64 -4.25 1.75 -9.29
C HIS A 64 -4.34 1.15 -10.70
N TYR A 65 -4.50 1.95 -11.75
CA TYR A 65 -4.80 1.42 -13.09
C TYR A 65 -3.69 1.58 -14.12
N THR A 66 -2.84 2.59 -14.01
CA THR A 66 -1.95 2.99 -15.10
C THR A 66 -0.63 3.56 -14.61
N HIS A 67 0.38 3.58 -15.48
CA HIS A 67 1.65 4.29 -15.29
C HIS A 67 2.43 3.93 -14.01
N ASN A 68 2.12 2.79 -13.40
CA ASN A 68 2.77 2.24 -12.21
C ASN A 68 4.30 2.10 -12.36
N SER A 69 4.75 1.67 -13.54
CA SER A 69 6.18 1.58 -13.83
C SER A 69 6.85 2.96 -13.82
N THR A 70 6.14 3.97 -14.32
CA THR A 70 6.60 5.36 -14.35
C THR A 70 6.61 5.97 -12.95
N LEU A 71 5.61 5.67 -12.11
CA LEU A 71 5.60 6.07 -10.71
C LEU A 71 6.83 5.54 -9.96
N LEU A 72 7.13 4.24 -10.08
CA LEU A 72 8.29 3.65 -9.39
C LEU A 72 9.62 4.19 -9.91
N ARG A 73 9.78 4.32 -11.24
CA ARG A 73 10.97 4.96 -11.86
C ARG A 73 11.18 6.38 -11.34
N ALA A 74 10.14 7.20 -11.39
CA ALA A 74 10.20 8.58 -10.93
C ALA A 74 10.45 8.68 -9.42
N GLY A 75 9.92 7.75 -8.63
CA GLY A 75 10.14 7.67 -7.19
C GLY A 75 11.59 7.39 -6.85
N VAL A 76 12.18 6.36 -7.47
CA VAL A 76 13.60 6.01 -7.29
C VAL A 76 14.52 7.18 -7.70
N ALA A 77 14.28 7.77 -8.87
CA ALA A 77 15.05 8.94 -9.33
C ALA A 77 14.91 10.14 -8.39
N ALA A 78 13.69 10.41 -7.89
CA ALA A 78 13.44 11.52 -6.97
C ALA A 78 14.13 11.31 -5.61
N VAL A 79 14.11 10.08 -5.07
CA VAL A 79 14.84 9.73 -3.84
C VAL A 79 16.34 9.87 -4.05
N ALA A 80 16.89 9.34 -5.15
CA ALA A 80 18.32 9.45 -5.44
C ALA A 80 18.82 10.90 -5.53
N ALA A 81 17.97 11.81 -5.99
CA ALA A 81 18.24 13.25 -6.09
C ALA A 81 18.04 14.05 -4.79
N LEU A 82 17.55 13.43 -3.71
CA LEU A 82 17.44 14.11 -2.41
C LEU A 82 18.82 14.32 -1.77
N PRO A 83 18.97 15.32 -0.89
CA PRO A 83 20.07 15.36 0.08
C PRO A 83 20.14 14.07 0.92
N GLU A 84 21.35 13.63 1.25
CA GLU A 84 21.60 12.35 1.96
C GLU A 84 20.81 12.23 3.26
N GLU A 85 20.65 13.32 4.02
CA GLU A 85 19.89 13.34 5.27
C GLU A 85 18.38 13.13 5.10
N LEU A 86 17.84 13.37 3.90
CA LEU A 86 16.43 13.19 3.59
C LEU A 86 16.12 11.85 2.93
N LYS A 87 17.14 11.18 2.35
CA LYS A 87 16.98 9.90 1.65
C LYS A 87 16.37 8.79 2.51
N PRO A 88 16.83 8.52 3.76
CA PRO A 88 16.40 7.34 4.51
C PRO A 88 14.87 7.22 4.65
N LYS A 89 14.21 8.27 5.15
CA LYS A 89 12.74 8.27 5.31
C LYS A 89 12.00 8.20 3.97
N ALA A 90 12.51 8.84 2.92
CA ALA A 90 11.90 8.84 1.60
C ALA A 90 12.05 7.48 0.89
N THR A 91 13.21 6.83 1.02
CA THR A 91 13.45 5.45 0.59
C THR A 91 12.46 4.50 1.25
N VAL A 92 12.32 4.61 2.58
CA VAL A 92 11.45 3.74 3.36
C VAL A 92 9.98 3.95 3.00
N TRP A 93 9.56 5.21 2.79
CA TRP A 93 8.21 5.49 2.27
C TRP A 93 7.99 4.91 0.87
N LEU A 94 8.95 5.05 -0.04
CA LEU A 94 8.87 4.48 -1.40
C LEU A 94 8.74 2.95 -1.37
N PHE A 95 9.43 2.29 -0.43
CA PHE A 95 9.31 0.84 -0.23
C PHE A 95 7.90 0.46 0.22
N GLY A 96 7.30 1.26 1.11
CA GLY A 96 5.90 1.09 1.50
C GLY A 96 4.95 1.24 0.30
N PHE A 97 5.15 2.28 -0.49
CA PHE A 97 4.36 2.54 -1.70
C PHE A 97 4.44 1.37 -2.71
N ALA A 98 5.66 0.87 -2.95
CA ALA A 98 5.88 -0.28 -3.81
C ALA A 98 5.29 -1.58 -3.22
N ALA A 99 5.31 -1.73 -1.90
CA ALA A 99 4.72 -2.87 -1.23
C ALA A 99 3.20 -2.91 -1.41
N HIS A 100 2.51 -1.76 -1.30
CA HIS A 100 1.08 -1.65 -1.60
C HIS A 100 0.77 -2.22 -2.98
N MET A 101 1.42 -1.68 -4.01
CA MET A 101 1.23 -2.11 -5.40
C MET A 101 1.51 -3.61 -5.58
N THR A 102 2.57 -4.11 -4.95
CA THR A 102 2.97 -5.52 -5.08
C THR A 102 1.99 -6.47 -4.39
N THR A 103 1.46 -6.05 -3.24
CA THR A 103 0.47 -6.80 -2.48
C THR A 103 -0.84 -6.92 -3.24
N ASP A 104 -1.36 -5.83 -3.79
CA ASP A 104 -2.56 -5.83 -4.63
C ASP A 104 -2.38 -6.75 -5.83
N MET A 105 -1.24 -6.61 -6.51
CA MET A 105 -0.92 -7.43 -7.66
C MET A 105 -0.82 -8.93 -7.36
N THR A 106 -0.60 -9.27 -6.08
CA THR A 106 -0.61 -10.66 -5.61
C THR A 106 -2.01 -11.11 -5.15
N ILE A 107 -2.72 -10.27 -4.40
CA ILE A 107 -3.96 -10.66 -3.70
C ILE A 107 -5.20 -10.50 -4.58
N HIS A 108 -5.32 -9.42 -5.34
CA HIS A 108 -6.53 -9.15 -6.13
C HIS A 108 -6.90 -10.21 -7.16
N PRO A 109 -5.96 -10.92 -7.82
CA PRO A 109 -6.32 -12.09 -8.63
C PRO A 109 -7.11 -13.16 -7.87
N VAL A 110 -6.83 -13.35 -6.58
CA VAL A 110 -7.52 -14.31 -5.72
C VAL A 110 -8.89 -13.76 -5.32
N VAL A 111 -8.96 -12.47 -4.99
CA VAL A 111 -10.23 -11.81 -4.66
C VAL A 111 -11.16 -11.85 -5.87
N GLU A 112 -10.67 -11.50 -7.06
CA GLU A 112 -11.41 -11.57 -8.32
C GLU A 112 -11.93 -12.99 -8.60
N LEU A 113 -11.12 -14.02 -8.38
CA LEU A 113 -11.55 -15.42 -8.52
C LEU A 113 -12.65 -15.84 -7.53
N ARG A 114 -12.76 -15.14 -6.39
CA ARG A 114 -13.74 -15.43 -5.32
C ARG A 114 -15.05 -14.66 -5.49
N VAL A 115 -14.98 -13.39 -5.86
CA VAL A 115 -16.14 -12.48 -5.87
C VAL A 115 -16.48 -11.91 -7.26
N GLY A 116 -15.66 -12.18 -8.27
CA GLY A 116 -15.81 -11.61 -9.61
C GLY A 116 -15.02 -10.30 -9.80
N PRO A 117 -15.12 -9.68 -10.99
CA PRO A 117 -14.42 -8.42 -11.29
C PRO A 117 -14.89 -7.30 -10.35
N TYR A 118 -13.98 -6.38 -10.00
CA TYR A 118 -14.28 -5.29 -9.06
C TYR A 118 -15.54 -4.50 -9.45
N GLN A 119 -15.64 -4.09 -10.73
CA GLN A 119 -16.79 -3.36 -11.25
C GLN A 119 -18.08 -4.18 -11.11
N GLY A 120 -19.01 -3.68 -10.30
CA GLY A 120 -20.28 -4.34 -10.00
C GLY A 120 -20.24 -5.35 -8.84
N ASN A 121 -19.06 -5.62 -8.26
CA ASN A 121 -18.89 -6.48 -7.08
C ASN A 121 -18.19 -5.76 -5.92
N GLU A 122 -18.18 -4.42 -5.90
CA GLU A 122 -17.39 -3.60 -4.96
C GLU A 122 -17.77 -3.88 -3.49
N GLY A 123 -19.03 -4.20 -3.20
CA GLY A 123 -19.48 -4.58 -1.86
C GLY A 123 -18.87 -5.91 -1.38
N GLU A 124 -18.89 -6.92 -2.24
CA GLU A 124 -18.36 -8.26 -1.91
C GLU A 124 -16.82 -8.28 -1.94
N HIS A 125 -16.19 -7.46 -2.80
CA HIS A 125 -14.75 -7.22 -2.78
C HIS A 125 -14.31 -6.69 -1.41
N ARG A 126 -14.96 -5.61 -0.96
CA ARG A 126 -14.69 -5.02 0.36
C ARG A 126 -14.94 -6.00 1.50
N ARG A 127 -16.02 -6.78 1.43
CA ARG A 127 -16.30 -7.83 2.42
C ARG A 127 -15.17 -8.85 2.48
N CYS A 128 -14.70 -9.35 1.33
CA CYS A 128 -13.59 -10.30 1.24
C CYS A 128 -12.32 -9.74 1.93
N GLU A 129 -11.91 -8.53 1.55
CA GLU A 129 -10.75 -7.84 2.13
C GLU A 129 -10.90 -7.62 3.64
N MET A 130 -12.09 -7.24 4.13
CA MET A 130 -12.31 -7.01 5.56
C MET A 130 -12.16 -8.30 6.38
N HIS A 131 -12.60 -9.45 5.87
CA HIS A 131 -12.37 -10.74 6.51
C HIS A 131 -10.89 -11.12 6.53
N GLN A 132 -10.18 -10.85 5.43
CA GLN A 132 -8.75 -11.11 5.28
C GLN A 132 -7.90 -10.23 6.19
N ASP A 133 -8.17 -8.92 6.23
CA ASP A 133 -7.61 -7.95 7.17
C ASP A 133 -7.79 -8.40 8.63
N ALA A 134 -9.04 -8.70 9.03
CA ALA A 134 -9.39 -9.15 10.38
C ALA A 134 -8.69 -10.45 10.78
N PHE A 135 -8.38 -11.29 9.80
CA PHE A 135 -7.60 -12.50 10.01
C PHE A 135 -6.11 -12.21 10.19
N ILE A 136 -5.48 -11.48 9.26
CA ILE A 136 -4.01 -11.41 9.19
C ILE A 136 -3.41 -10.34 10.11
N PHE A 137 -4.07 -9.20 10.22
CA PHE A 137 -3.54 -8.06 10.96
C PHE A 137 -3.19 -8.36 12.42
N PRO A 138 -4.09 -8.92 13.25
CA PRO A 138 -3.76 -9.23 14.64
C PRO A 138 -2.65 -10.29 14.76
N ARG A 139 -2.56 -11.23 13.80
CA ARG A 139 -1.56 -12.30 13.78
C ARG A 139 -0.15 -11.77 13.53
N VAL A 140 -0.02 -10.75 12.66
CA VAL A 140 1.27 -10.19 12.28
C VAL A 140 1.73 -9.08 13.20
N MET A 141 0.81 -8.18 13.55
CA MET A 141 1.13 -6.98 14.32
C MET A 141 1.27 -7.27 15.81
N ASN A 142 0.66 -8.34 16.31
CA ASN A 142 0.63 -8.68 17.74
C ASN A 142 0.16 -7.50 18.63
N VAL A 143 -0.63 -6.60 18.05
CA VAL A 143 -1.28 -5.49 18.77
C VAL A 143 -2.68 -5.95 19.15
N GLY A 144 -3.00 -5.85 20.44
CA GLY A 144 -4.38 -5.99 20.89
C GLY A 144 -5.24 -4.85 20.36
N GLU A 145 -6.57 -4.99 20.51
CA GLU A 145 -7.57 -4.04 20.03
C GLU A 145 -7.34 -2.57 20.44
N THR A 146 -6.86 -2.33 21.66
CA THR A 146 -6.53 -0.98 22.17
C THR A 146 -5.21 -0.43 21.62
N GLY A 147 -4.30 -1.30 21.19
CA GLY A 147 -2.99 -0.91 20.68
C GLY A 147 -3.03 -0.38 19.25
N LEU A 148 -4.09 -0.67 18.49
CA LEU A 148 -4.20 -0.27 17.08
C LEU A 148 -4.35 1.25 16.90
N SER A 149 -5.31 1.85 17.59
CA SER A 149 -5.58 3.28 17.48
C SER A 149 -4.38 4.09 17.98
N GLU A 150 -3.71 3.62 19.03
CA GLU A 150 -2.45 4.19 19.52
C GLU A 150 -1.33 4.03 18.48
N HIS A 151 -1.13 2.82 17.92
CA HIS A 151 -0.12 2.55 16.88
C HIS A 151 -0.24 3.49 15.69
N LEU A 152 -1.47 3.70 15.18
CA LEU A 152 -1.70 4.59 14.04
C LEU A 152 -1.50 6.06 14.40
N ALA A 153 -1.92 6.48 15.60
CA ALA A 153 -1.79 7.86 16.08
C ALA A 153 -0.34 8.24 16.40
N THR A 154 0.44 7.34 16.99
CA THR A 154 1.87 7.57 17.28
C THR A 154 2.78 7.20 16.10
N GLY A 155 2.24 6.48 15.10
CA GLY A 155 2.93 6.05 13.89
C GLY A 155 2.68 7.00 12.73
N ILE A 156 1.83 6.57 11.78
CA ILE A 156 1.58 7.25 10.50
C ILE A 156 1.17 8.71 10.69
N ALA A 157 0.32 9.03 11.68
CA ALA A 157 -0.15 10.40 11.90
C ALA A 157 0.97 11.39 12.28
N THR A 158 2.15 10.89 12.70
CA THR A 158 3.34 11.70 13.03
C THR A 158 4.29 11.88 11.85
N CYS A 159 3.89 11.49 10.64
CA CYS A 159 4.68 11.64 9.40
C CYS A 159 4.43 13.01 8.75
N HIS A 160 4.53 14.08 9.53
CA HIS A 160 4.27 15.46 9.12
C HIS A 160 5.54 16.31 9.13
N ALA A 161 5.46 17.54 8.64
CA ALA A 161 6.53 18.52 8.71
C ALA A 161 6.84 18.88 10.18
N PRO A 162 8.11 19.17 10.54
CA PRO A 162 8.48 19.49 11.93
C PRO A 162 7.72 20.67 12.53
N ASP A 163 7.38 21.66 11.71
CA ASP A 163 6.78 22.93 12.13
C ASP A 163 5.27 23.01 11.83
N ASP A 164 4.69 22.00 11.19
CA ASP A 164 3.27 21.98 10.80
C ASP A 164 2.77 20.54 10.71
N GLU A 165 1.90 20.15 11.67
CA GLU A 165 1.35 18.80 11.74
C GLU A 165 0.37 18.47 10.61
N ASP A 166 -0.14 19.49 9.91
CA ASP A 166 -1.11 19.33 8.81
C ASP A 166 -0.41 19.28 7.44
N VAL A 167 0.91 19.43 7.40
CA VAL A 167 1.71 19.30 6.20
C VAL A 167 2.43 17.96 6.23
N LEU A 168 2.36 17.20 5.13
CA LEU A 168 3.07 15.93 5.04
C LEU A 168 4.59 16.15 5.14
N ASP A 169 5.33 15.16 5.65
CA ASP A 169 6.79 15.25 5.69
C ASP A 169 7.37 15.75 4.34
N PRO A 170 8.17 16.83 4.31
CA PRO A 170 8.58 17.47 3.07
C PRO A 170 9.38 16.59 2.11
N ALA A 171 10.13 15.61 2.62
CA ALA A 171 10.88 14.68 1.76
C ALA A 171 9.92 13.72 1.05
N VAL A 172 8.94 13.19 1.79
CA VAL A 172 7.88 12.34 1.24
C VAL A 172 7.03 13.12 0.25
N GLY A 173 6.55 14.31 0.62
CA GLY A 173 5.75 15.17 -0.24
C GLY A 173 6.47 15.51 -1.56
N ARG A 174 7.77 15.80 -1.51
CA ARG A 174 8.59 16.07 -2.71
C ARG A 174 8.66 14.85 -3.64
N VAL A 175 8.98 13.67 -3.10
CA VAL A 175 9.07 12.44 -3.89
C VAL A 175 7.73 12.08 -4.50
N TRP A 176 6.66 12.12 -3.70
CA TRP A 176 5.32 11.78 -4.18
C TRP A 176 4.84 12.73 -5.29
N MET A 177 5.06 14.04 -5.13
CA MET A 177 4.73 15.03 -6.17
C MET A 177 5.56 14.84 -7.44
N ALA A 178 6.83 14.44 -7.33
CA ALA A 178 7.67 14.11 -8.48
C ALA A 178 7.13 12.88 -9.23
N MET A 179 6.74 11.83 -8.50
CA MET A 179 6.11 10.62 -9.06
C MET A 179 4.84 10.98 -9.83
N LEU A 180 3.91 11.69 -9.19
CA LEU A 180 2.62 12.04 -9.79
C LEU A 180 2.77 12.96 -11.00
N THR A 181 3.71 13.92 -10.94
CA THR A 181 4.00 14.81 -12.06
C THR A 181 4.56 14.05 -13.26
N ALA A 182 5.47 13.10 -13.03
CA ALA A 182 6.09 12.33 -14.09
C ALA A 182 5.09 11.37 -14.76
N ALA A 183 4.25 10.70 -13.96
CA ALA A 183 3.27 9.74 -14.46
C ALA A 183 2.05 10.41 -15.12
N TYR A 184 1.64 11.59 -14.63
CA TYR A 184 0.37 12.23 -15.02
C TYR A 184 0.53 13.73 -15.35
N PRO A 185 1.33 14.10 -16.36
CA PRO A 185 1.58 15.50 -16.70
C PRO A 185 0.32 16.25 -17.16
N SER A 186 -0.66 15.53 -17.75
CA SER A 186 -1.89 16.08 -18.32
C SER A 186 -3.03 16.29 -17.32
N VAL A 187 -3.00 15.66 -16.14
CA VAL A 187 -4.10 15.73 -15.13
C VAL A 187 -4.07 17.04 -14.33
N ARG A 188 -3.10 17.92 -14.60
CA ARG A 188 -2.87 19.19 -13.89
C ARG A 188 -3.98 20.25 -14.03
N GLY A 189 -4.98 20.04 -14.88
CA GLY A 189 -5.94 21.08 -15.30
C GLY A 189 -7.03 21.47 -14.29
N ASP A 190 -7.67 20.51 -13.60
CA ASP A 190 -8.91 20.78 -12.86
C ASP A 190 -8.91 20.35 -11.38
N ALA A 191 -8.00 19.46 -10.98
CA ALA A 191 -7.84 19.03 -9.58
C ALA A 191 -6.39 18.53 -9.35
N PRO A 192 -5.44 19.41 -8.98
CA PRO A 192 -4.07 19.01 -8.72
C PRO A 192 -4.00 17.99 -7.57
N PRO A 193 -2.94 17.17 -7.49
CA PRO A 193 -2.76 16.28 -6.36
C PRO A 193 -2.46 17.10 -5.11
N LEU A 194 -3.04 16.69 -3.98
CA LEU A 194 -2.92 17.41 -2.70
C LEU A 194 -2.50 16.47 -1.57
N PRO A 195 -1.24 15.96 -1.56
CA PRO A 195 -0.76 15.03 -0.54
C PRO A 195 -0.98 15.50 0.90
N ASP A 196 -0.75 16.79 1.19
CA ASP A 196 -1.00 17.37 2.52
C ASP A 196 -2.49 17.23 2.91
N THR A 197 -3.40 17.55 1.99
CA THR A 197 -4.84 17.38 2.25
C THR A 197 -5.22 15.92 2.45
N TRP A 198 -4.58 15.00 1.72
CA TRP A 198 -4.83 13.56 1.90
C TRP A 198 -4.36 13.08 3.27
N HIS A 199 -3.20 13.56 3.73
CA HIS A 199 -2.67 13.26 5.05
C HIS A 199 -3.54 13.84 6.18
N CYS A 200 -4.00 15.08 6.05
CA CYS A 200 -5.01 15.65 6.97
C CYS A 200 -6.27 14.78 7.03
N GLY A 201 -6.80 14.36 5.87
CA GLY A 201 -7.98 13.50 5.81
C GLY A 201 -7.79 12.17 6.57
N PHE A 202 -6.60 11.57 6.47
CA PHE A 202 -6.23 10.40 7.26
C PHE A 202 -6.21 10.70 8.76
N LYS A 203 -5.59 11.81 9.20
CA LYS A 203 -5.58 12.25 10.61
C LYS A 203 -6.99 12.50 11.14
N ASP A 204 -7.89 13.07 10.33
CA ASP A 204 -9.29 13.32 10.69
C ASP A 204 -10.04 12.01 10.93
N ILE A 205 -9.79 10.99 10.10
CA ILE A 205 -10.36 9.65 10.28
C ILE A 205 -9.86 9.02 11.57
N LEU A 206 -8.55 9.06 11.84
CA LEU A 206 -7.99 8.54 13.09
C LEU A 206 -8.57 9.27 14.32
N SER A 207 -8.68 10.59 14.24
CA SER A 207 -9.26 11.40 15.32
C SER A 207 -10.74 11.07 15.55
N ALA A 208 -11.52 10.87 14.47
CA ALA A 208 -12.93 10.47 14.56
C ALA A 208 -13.10 9.05 15.13
N MET A 209 -12.08 8.20 15.01
CA MET A 209 -12.05 6.83 15.51
C MET A 209 -11.24 6.71 16.81
N ALA A 210 -10.85 7.82 17.43
CA ALA A 210 -10.11 7.82 18.68
C ALA A 210 -10.93 7.11 19.77
N GLY A 211 -10.40 5.99 20.28
CA GLY A 211 -11.09 5.12 21.24
C GLY A 211 -11.87 3.96 20.63
N ALA A 212 -11.84 3.78 19.30
CA ALA A 212 -12.27 2.53 18.68
C ALA A 212 -11.29 1.40 19.08
N ASN A 213 -11.84 0.33 19.65
CA ASN A 213 -11.13 -0.89 20.02
C ASN A 213 -11.36 -2.00 18.97
N HIS A 214 -11.60 -1.65 17.71
CA HIS A 214 -11.80 -2.62 16.63
C HIS A 214 -11.34 -2.03 15.30
N LEU A 215 -11.07 -2.89 14.32
CA LEU A 215 -10.77 -2.46 12.96
C LEU A 215 -11.93 -1.63 12.40
N PHE A 216 -11.61 -0.53 11.73
CA PHE A 216 -12.60 0.37 11.14
C PHE A 216 -12.27 0.65 9.67
N PRO A 217 -13.27 0.79 8.80
CA PRO A 217 -13.01 1.20 7.43
C PRO A 217 -12.46 2.63 7.40
N PHE A 218 -11.36 2.88 6.70
CA PHE A 218 -10.83 4.23 6.55
C PHE A 218 -11.78 5.16 5.76
N ALA A 219 -12.73 4.61 4.98
CA ALA A 219 -13.69 5.42 4.22
C ALA A 219 -15.00 5.69 4.99
N ARG A 220 -15.09 6.86 5.66
CA ARG A 220 -16.27 7.30 6.44
C ARG A 220 -17.60 7.30 5.66
N HIS A 221 -17.56 7.49 4.35
CA HIS A 221 -18.76 7.58 3.49
C HIS A 221 -19.28 6.20 3.04
N VAL A 222 -18.45 5.15 3.11
CA VAL A 222 -18.82 3.80 2.63
C VAL A 222 -19.48 2.98 3.76
N SER A 223 -19.11 3.24 5.02
CA SER A 223 -19.65 2.53 6.18
C SER A 223 -21.14 2.83 6.43
N ALA A 224 -21.60 4.07 6.18
CA ALA A 224 -22.99 4.46 6.39
C ALA A 224 -23.96 3.89 5.33
N ASP A 225 -23.54 3.81 4.06
CA ASP A 225 -24.41 3.39 2.96
C ASP A 225 -24.44 1.86 2.75
N LEU A 226 -23.42 1.13 3.22
CA LEU A 226 -23.31 -0.33 3.02
C LEU A 226 -23.39 -1.17 4.30
N ASN A 227 -23.50 -0.54 5.47
CA ASN A 227 -23.53 -1.22 6.78
C ASN A 227 -22.39 -2.24 6.97
N LEU A 228 -21.22 -1.96 6.40
CA LEU A 228 -20.04 -2.82 6.49
C LEU A 228 -19.26 -2.48 7.76
N ALA A 229 -19.21 -3.45 8.68
CA ALA A 229 -18.35 -3.45 9.87
C ALA A 229 -17.35 -4.59 9.76
N TYR A 230 -16.12 -4.39 10.25
CA TYR A 230 -15.11 -5.45 10.26
C TYR A 230 -15.60 -6.63 11.10
N PRO A 231 -15.42 -7.88 10.66
CA PRO A 231 -15.77 -9.04 11.46
C PRO A 231 -14.85 -9.11 12.68
N THR A 232 -15.40 -9.49 13.83
CA THR A 232 -14.59 -9.93 14.97
C THR A 232 -13.90 -11.25 14.64
N GLU A 233 -12.86 -11.65 15.38
CA GLU A 233 -12.14 -12.90 15.11
C GLU A 233 -13.09 -14.13 15.03
N ARG A 234 -14.12 -14.16 15.89
CA ARG A 234 -15.13 -15.24 15.89
C ARG A 234 -16.11 -15.17 14.73
N ALA A 235 -16.28 -14.01 14.12
CA ALA A 235 -17.18 -13.76 13.00
C ALA A 235 -16.47 -13.84 11.64
N ILE A 236 -15.17 -14.13 11.61
CA ILE A 236 -14.44 -14.37 10.36
C ILE A 236 -15.03 -15.63 9.71
N ASP A 237 -15.67 -15.47 8.54
CA ASP A 237 -16.12 -16.58 7.72
C ASP A 237 -14.88 -17.28 7.12
N PRO A 238 -14.65 -18.57 7.45
CA PRO A 238 -13.53 -19.34 6.92
C PRO A 238 -13.51 -19.43 5.39
N SER A 239 -14.63 -19.21 4.70
CA SER A 239 -14.71 -19.23 3.22
C SER A 239 -13.90 -18.10 2.56
N TYR A 240 -13.54 -17.06 3.30
CA TYR A 240 -12.63 -15.99 2.85
C TYR A 240 -11.15 -16.26 3.19
N ILE A 241 -10.86 -17.35 3.91
CA ILE A 241 -9.53 -17.64 4.46
C ILE A 241 -9.00 -19.01 4.00
N LYS A 242 -9.85 -20.02 3.87
CA LYS A 242 -9.45 -21.42 3.66
C LYS A 242 -9.75 -21.89 2.25
N GLY A 243 -8.79 -22.60 1.64
CA GLY A 243 -8.97 -23.24 0.33
C GLY A 243 -9.39 -22.28 -0.79
N LEU A 244 -8.90 -21.04 -0.76
CA LEU A 244 -9.20 -20.02 -1.76
C LEU A 244 -8.70 -20.45 -3.13
N ARG A 245 -9.51 -20.24 -4.16
CA ARG A 245 -9.09 -20.49 -5.54
C ARG A 245 -8.00 -19.48 -5.91
N THR A 246 -6.83 -19.99 -6.28
CA THR A 246 -5.75 -19.16 -6.84
C THR A 246 -5.41 -19.63 -8.25
N PRO A 247 -4.68 -18.81 -9.03
CA PRO A 247 -4.15 -19.24 -10.33
C PRO A 247 -3.26 -20.49 -10.28
N GLN A 248 -2.72 -20.87 -9.11
CA GLN A 248 -1.82 -22.02 -8.93
C GLN A 248 -2.48 -23.16 -8.13
N GLY A 249 -3.81 -23.16 -8.03
CA GLY A 249 -4.58 -24.13 -7.25
C GLY A 249 -5.05 -23.60 -5.90
N PRO A 250 -5.80 -24.39 -5.11
CA PRO A 250 -6.32 -23.93 -3.82
C PRO A 250 -5.20 -23.59 -2.82
N MET A 251 -5.30 -22.44 -2.15
CA MET A 251 -4.38 -22.01 -1.09
C MET A 251 -5.16 -21.38 0.07
N ASP A 252 -4.66 -21.51 1.29
CA ASP A 252 -5.13 -20.71 2.42
C ASP A 252 -4.59 -19.28 2.32
N TYR A 253 -5.32 -18.31 2.85
CA TYR A 253 -4.96 -16.89 2.79
C TYR A 253 -3.61 -16.59 3.43
N GLU A 254 -3.20 -17.32 4.47
CA GLU A 254 -1.87 -17.20 5.08
C GLU A 254 -0.75 -17.48 4.06
N ALA A 255 -0.87 -18.55 3.26
CA ALA A 255 0.11 -18.85 2.21
C ALA A 255 0.10 -17.82 1.07
N ILE A 256 -1.06 -17.20 0.79
CA ILE A 256 -1.20 -16.12 -0.19
C ILE A 256 -0.53 -14.84 0.34
N PHE A 257 -0.68 -14.55 1.63
CA PHE A 257 -0.02 -13.44 2.30
C PHE A 257 1.51 -13.62 2.31
N GLU A 258 2.01 -14.82 2.64
CA GLU A 258 3.44 -15.15 2.57
C GLU A 258 4.01 -14.98 1.16
N LYS A 259 3.23 -15.36 0.15
CA LYS A 259 3.56 -15.13 -1.26
C LYS A 259 3.63 -13.63 -1.56
N ALA A 260 2.66 -12.83 -1.11
CA ALA A 260 2.67 -11.38 -1.27
C ALA A 260 3.91 -10.76 -0.61
N ARG A 261 4.23 -11.12 0.63
CA ARG A 261 5.44 -10.69 1.34
C ARG A 261 6.71 -11.04 0.56
N SER A 262 6.80 -12.26 0.01
CA SER A 262 7.97 -12.70 -0.77
C SER A 262 8.13 -11.90 -2.07
N ASN A 263 7.00 -11.56 -2.72
CA ASN A 263 7.01 -10.67 -3.89
C ASN A 263 7.41 -9.23 -3.49
N VAL A 264 6.91 -8.71 -2.37
CA VAL A 264 7.28 -7.40 -1.83
C VAL A 264 8.79 -7.31 -1.62
N LEU A 265 9.39 -8.31 -0.98
CA LEU A 265 10.85 -8.39 -0.77
C LEU A 265 11.62 -8.42 -2.10
N THR A 266 11.11 -9.15 -3.10
CA THR A 266 11.72 -9.19 -4.44
C THR A 266 11.69 -7.81 -5.11
N VAL A 267 10.58 -7.08 -4.99
CA VAL A 267 10.47 -5.73 -5.54
C VAL A 267 11.34 -4.75 -4.76
N TRP A 268 11.35 -4.80 -3.43
CA TRP A 268 12.23 -3.98 -2.59
C TRP A 268 13.70 -4.17 -2.97
N LYS A 269 14.14 -5.40 -3.19
CA LYS A 269 15.52 -5.67 -3.62
C LYS A 269 15.86 -4.95 -4.92
N ARG A 270 14.96 -4.99 -5.91
CA ARG A 270 15.16 -4.28 -7.19
C ARG A 270 15.21 -2.77 -7.03
N LEU A 271 14.36 -2.20 -6.17
CA LEU A 271 14.37 -0.76 -5.88
C LEU A 271 15.65 -0.36 -5.14
N ASP A 272 16.10 -1.18 -4.19
CA ASP A 272 17.33 -0.98 -3.45
C ASP A 272 18.57 -0.98 -4.36
N ASP A 273 18.63 -1.93 -5.30
CA ASP A 273 19.70 -2.01 -6.29
C ASP A 273 19.68 -0.80 -7.24
N ALA A 274 18.50 -0.35 -7.66
CA ALA A 274 18.37 0.85 -8.50
C ALA A 274 18.79 2.14 -7.77
N LEU A 275 18.49 2.25 -6.46
CA LEU A 275 18.97 3.36 -5.63
C LEU A 275 20.49 3.33 -5.50
N ALA A 276 21.08 2.15 -5.33
CA ALA A 276 22.54 1.98 -5.28
C ALA A 276 23.22 2.36 -6.61
N ALA A 277 22.54 2.13 -7.74
CA ALA A 277 22.99 2.49 -9.07
C ALA A 277 22.78 3.99 -9.43
N GLY A 278 22.37 4.83 -8.46
CA GLY A 278 22.22 6.27 -8.65
C GLY A 278 20.84 6.71 -9.11
N GLY A 279 19.82 5.85 -8.96
CA GLY A 279 18.42 6.18 -9.24
C GLY A 279 17.88 5.65 -10.56
N ASP A 280 18.58 4.70 -11.20
CA ASP A 280 18.18 4.08 -12.46
C ASP A 280 18.70 2.63 -12.54
N SER A 281 17.96 1.74 -13.20
CA SER A 281 18.44 0.39 -13.53
C SER A 281 17.67 -0.22 -14.70
N ASP A 282 18.30 -1.14 -15.42
CA ASP A 282 17.66 -1.85 -16.54
C ASP A 282 16.42 -2.63 -16.08
N GLU A 283 16.46 -3.24 -14.89
CA GLU A 283 15.33 -3.96 -14.31
C GLU A 283 14.15 -3.02 -14.00
N LEU A 284 14.43 -1.82 -13.50
CA LEU A 284 13.41 -0.81 -13.21
C LEU A 284 12.81 -0.25 -14.52
N ASN A 285 13.64 -0.09 -15.55
CA ASN A 285 13.23 0.33 -16.89
C ASN A 285 12.39 -0.72 -17.61
N ALA A 286 12.60 -2.01 -17.32
CA ALA A 286 11.83 -3.11 -17.87
C ALA A 286 10.48 -3.36 -17.16
N LEU A 287 10.14 -2.61 -16.10
CA LEU A 287 8.84 -2.76 -15.43
C LEU A 287 7.68 -2.44 -16.38
N GLU A 288 6.76 -3.40 -16.50
CA GLU A 288 5.45 -3.23 -17.14
C GLU A 288 4.52 -2.39 -16.24
N ASP A 289 3.51 -1.76 -16.82
CA ASP A 289 2.46 -1.10 -16.03
C ASP A 289 1.49 -2.16 -15.48
N TRP A 290 0.93 -1.86 -14.33
CA TRP A 290 0.16 -2.80 -13.53
C TRP A 290 -1.27 -2.31 -13.36
N ASN A 291 -2.23 -3.23 -13.35
CA ASN A 291 -3.59 -2.97 -12.93
C ASN A 291 -3.80 -3.66 -11.59
N LEU A 292 -3.77 -2.86 -10.52
CA LEU A 292 -3.78 -3.34 -9.14
C LEU A 292 -5.06 -4.12 -8.84
N ASP A 293 -6.23 -3.68 -9.31
CA ASP A 293 -7.52 -4.37 -9.12
C ASP A 293 -7.59 -5.79 -9.71
N THR A 294 -6.70 -6.12 -10.64
CA THR A 294 -6.73 -7.42 -11.33
C THR A 294 -5.43 -8.21 -11.16
N GLY A 295 -4.38 -7.62 -10.63
CA GLY A 295 -3.05 -8.23 -10.59
C GLY A 295 -2.42 -8.54 -11.95
N ARG A 296 -2.89 -7.88 -13.02
CA ARG A 296 -2.43 -8.09 -14.40
C ARG A 296 -1.61 -6.91 -14.91
N THR A 297 -0.74 -7.19 -15.86
CA THR A 297 -0.06 -6.15 -16.63
C THR A 297 -1.04 -5.45 -17.56
N VAL A 298 -0.88 -4.14 -17.74
CA VAL A 298 -1.71 -3.36 -18.65
C VAL A 298 -1.42 -3.75 -20.11
N GLN A 299 -0.14 -4.02 -20.42
CA GLN A 299 0.32 -4.29 -21.78
C GLN A 299 -0.06 -5.69 -22.28
N THR A 300 0.00 -6.70 -21.41
CA THR A 300 -0.11 -8.11 -21.82
C THR A 300 -1.27 -8.86 -21.14
N ALA A 301 -1.99 -8.22 -20.22
CA ALA A 301 -3.07 -8.80 -19.41
C ALA A 301 -2.65 -10.06 -18.64
N GLN A 302 -1.35 -10.23 -18.40
CA GLN A 302 -0.79 -11.40 -17.72
C GLN A 302 -0.68 -11.15 -16.23
N LEU A 303 -1.05 -12.13 -15.41
CA LEU A 303 -0.90 -12.06 -13.96
C LEU A 303 0.59 -11.96 -13.59
N VAL A 304 1.03 -10.89 -12.91
CA VAL A 304 2.46 -10.63 -12.70
C VAL A 304 3.09 -11.64 -11.75
N PHE A 305 2.49 -11.83 -10.57
CA PHE A 305 3.07 -12.64 -9.50
C PHE A 305 2.58 -14.09 -9.44
N TRP A 306 1.76 -14.47 -10.42
CA TRP A 306 1.21 -15.81 -10.54
C TRP A 306 1.69 -16.57 -11.77
N ARG A 307 2.61 -15.99 -12.56
CA ARG A 307 3.29 -16.72 -13.63
C ARG A 307 4.10 -17.85 -13.01
N GLY A 308 3.87 -19.08 -13.47
CA GLY A 308 4.73 -20.21 -13.18
C GLY A 308 5.79 -20.34 -14.26
N HIS A 309 7.04 -20.59 -13.86
CA HIS A 309 7.89 -21.45 -14.68
C HIS A 309 7.16 -22.78 -14.81
N ALA A 310 6.72 -23.10 -16.02
CA ALA A 310 6.37 -24.46 -16.39
C ALA A 310 7.63 -25.34 -16.35
#